data_AF-A0A627E526-F1
#
_entry.id   AF-A0A627E526-F1
#
_cell.length_a   1.000
_cell.length_b   1.000
_cell.length_c   1.000
_cell.angle_alpha   90.00
_cell.angle_beta   90.00
_cell.angle_gamma   90.00
#
_symmetry.space_group_name_H-M   'P 1'
#
loop_
_entity.id
_entity.type
_entity.pdbx_description
1 polymer ?
#
loop_
_entity_poly.entity_id
_entity_poly.type
_entity_poly.pdbx_seq_one_letter_code
_entity_poly.pdbx_strand_id
1 'polypeptide(L)'
;MDIREFIGNYRNHPVLFIGTGFSLRYLSNSFDWNGLLSHICFELTGDKESYLDIKSKCQINGEYKYEKIASNIERLFNETLSNDRNGKFKEINDIFYTEMDKGVNLSR
;
A
#
# COMPACT_ATOMS: atom_id res chain seq x y z
N MET A 1 -17.51 11.48 13.83
CA MET A 1 -18.62 12.08 13.07
C MET A 1 -19.45 10.93 12.51
N ASP A 2 -20.71 10.78 12.92
CA ASP A 2 -21.58 9.73 12.41
C ASP A 2 -22.13 10.15 11.04
N ILE A 3 -21.82 9.37 10.00
CA ILE A 3 -22.23 9.65 8.63
C ILE A 3 -23.76 9.77 8.48
N ARG A 4 -24.50 9.09 9.37
CA ARG A 4 -25.97 9.06 9.34
C ARG A 4 -26.57 10.40 9.74
N GLU A 5 -25.99 11.06 10.74
CA GLU A 5 -26.41 12.41 11.15
C GLU A 5 -26.08 13.46 10.08
N PHE A 6 -24.94 13.33 9.41
CA PHE A 6 -24.54 14.26 8.35
C PHE A 6 -25.47 14.19 7.13
N ILE A 7 -25.84 12.96 6.72
CA ILE A 7 -26.74 12.72 5.59
C ILE A 7 -28.19 13.12 5.93
N GLY A 8 -28.62 12.94 7.19
CA GLY A 8 -29.99 13.21 7.63
C GLY A 8 -30.44 14.67 7.54
N ASN A 9 -29.50 15.62 7.41
CA ASN A 9 -29.81 17.06 7.30
C ASN A 9 -30.11 17.53 5.87
N TYR A 10 -29.90 16.70 4.85
CA TYR A 10 -30.18 17.06 3.46
C TYR A 10 -31.63 16.75 3.08
N ARG A 11 -32.38 17.76 2.63
CA ARG A 11 -33.78 17.61 2.17
C ARG A 11 -33.92 17.05 0.75
N ASN A 12 -32.86 17.10 -0.06
CA ASN A 12 -32.81 16.48 -1.38
C ASN A 12 -31.94 15.23 -1.30
N HIS A 13 -32.30 14.15 -2.00
CA HIS A 13 -31.53 12.90 -2.03
C HIS A 13 -30.07 13.18 -2.37
N PRO A 14 -29.14 13.02 -1.41
CA PRO A 14 -27.74 13.25 -1.69
C PRO A 14 -27.22 12.09 -2.53
N VAL A 15 -26.79 12.38 -3.76
CA VAL A 15 -26.09 11.41 -4.61
C VAL A 15 -24.62 11.40 -4.16
N LEU A 16 -24.19 10.30 -3.55
CA LEU A 16 -22.81 10.11 -3.09
C LEU A 16 -22.00 9.39 -4.18
N PHE A 17 -21.11 10.13 -4.84
CA PHE A 17 -20.13 9.55 -5.75
C PHE A 17 -18.88 9.13 -4.95
N ILE A 18 -18.70 7.83 -4.72
CA ILE A 18 -17.46 7.29 -4.18
C ILE A 18 -16.52 7.00 -5.34
N GLY A 19 -15.75 8.01 -5.74
CA GLY A 19 -14.59 7.86 -6.63
C GLY A 19 -13.28 7.97 -5.85
N THR A 20 -12.16 7.66 -6.48
CA THR A 20 -10.78 7.82 -5.94
C THR A 20 -10.42 9.25 -5.53
N GLY A 21 -11.33 10.22 -5.72
CA GLY A 21 -11.29 11.58 -5.19
C GLY A 21 -11.85 11.72 -3.77
N PHE A 22 -11.75 10.71 -2.91
CA PHE A 22 -11.84 10.93 -1.47
C PHE A 22 -10.65 11.82 -1.09
N SER A 23 -10.88 13.13 -0.97
CA SER A 23 -9.81 14.11 -0.82
C SER A 23 -8.92 13.74 0.37
N LEU A 24 -7.61 13.67 0.13
CA LEU A 24 -6.54 13.59 1.16
C LEU A 24 -6.79 14.57 2.33
N ARG A 25 -7.55 15.64 2.11
CA ARG A 25 -8.03 16.59 3.11
C ARG A 25 -8.75 15.93 4.31
N TYR A 26 -9.39 14.78 4.12
CA TYR A 26 -10.10 14.07 5.18
C TYR A 26 -9.32 12.87 5.75
N LEU A 27 -8.16 12.56 5.18
CA LEU A 27 -7.23 11.55 5.69
C LEU A 27 -6.12 12.26 6.46
N SER A 28 -6.37 12.58 7.73
CA SER A 28 -5.34 13.16 8.62
C SER A 28 -4.10 12.25 8.82
N ASN A 29 -4.19 10.98 8.39
CA ASN A 29 -3.14 9.96 8.47
C ASN A 29 -2.75 9.36 7.10
N SER A 30 -3.12 9.98 5.96
CA SER A 30 -2.64 9.46 4.68
C SER A 30 -1.14 9.74 4.55
N PHE A 31 -0.34 8.68 4.57
CA PHE A 31 1.06 8.78 4.20
C PHE A 31 1.18 9.41 2.81
N ASP A 32 2.12 10.33 2.65
CA ASP A 32 2.63 10.64 1.32
C ASP A 32 3.31 9.38 0.73
N TRP A 33 3.55 9.36 -0.58
CA TRP A 33 4.16 8.18 -1.23
C TRP A 33 5.46 7.74 -0.53
N ASN A 34 6.25 8.70 -0.03
CA ASN A 34 7.46 8.42 0.71
C ASN A 34 7.18 7.71 2.05
N GLY A 35 6.23 8.20 2.83
CA GLY A 35 5.84 7.63 4.10
C GLY A 35 5.21 6.25 3.94
N LEU A 36 4.40 6.05 2.90
CA LEU A 36 3.72 4.78 2.64
C LEU A 36 4.74 3.69 2.32
N LEU A 37 5.64 3.97 1.38
CA LEU A 37 6.68 3.05 0.97
C LEU A 37 7.68 2.78 2.09
N SER A 38 8.02 3.80 2.88
CA SER A 38 8.85 3.64 4.07
C SER A 38 8.20 2.75 5.12
N HIS A 39 6.91 2.92 5.38
CA HIS A 39 6.17 2.11 6.34
C HIS A 39 6.07 0.65 5.88
N ILE A 40 5.71 0.40 4.62
CA ILE A 40 5.64 -0.97 4.08
C ILE A 40 7.01 -1.66 4.16
N CYS A 41 8.09 -0.96 3.78
CA CYS A 41 9.44 -1.50 3.84
C CYS A 41 9.84 -1.85 5.28
N PHE A 42 9.55 -0.96 6.25
CA PHE A 42 9.79 -1.22 7.66
C PHE A 42 8.96 -2.39 8.20
N GLU A 43 7.68 -2.49 7.84
CA GLU A 43 6.83 -3.60 8.25
C GLU A 43 7.31 -4.95 7.71
N LEU A 44 8.00 -4.94 6.57
CA LEU A 44 8.59 -6.10 5.90
C LEU A 44 9.93 -6.52 6.48
N THR A 45 10.87 -5.58 6.68
CA THR A 45 12.26 -5.88 7.07
C THR A 45 12.50 -5.71 8.58
N GLY A 46 11.64 -4.98 9.28
CA GLY A 46 11.87 -4.55 10.66
C GLY A 46 12.93 -3.45 10.80
N ASP A 47 13.48 -2.96 9.68
CA ASP A 47 14.60 -2.02 9.65
C ASP A 47 14.26 -0.79 8.78
N LYS A 48 14.54 0.39 9.32
CA LYS A 48 14.29 1.67 8.65
C LYS A 48 15.36 1.99 7.60
N GLU A 49 16.57 1.46 7.75
CA GLU A 49 17.69 1.73 6.84
C GLU A 49 17.46 1.10 5.47
N SER A 50 16.84 -0.08 5.44
CA SER A 50 16.39 -0.79 4.24
C SER A 50 15.66 0.11 3.23
N TYR A 51 14.76 0.98 3.69
CA TYR A 51 14.05 1.91 2.82
C TYR A 51 14.99 2.99 2.25
N LEU A 52 15.90 3.52 3.08
CA LEU A 52 16.85 4.55 2.67
C LEU A 52 17.84 4.01 1.63
N ASP A 53 18.25 2.75 1.76
CA ASP A 53 19.10 2.05 0.78
C ASP A 53 18.41 1.88 -0.57
N ILE A 54 17.13 1.53 -0.58
CA ILE A 54 16.35 1.44 -1.83
C ILE A 54 16.14 2.83 -2.43
N LYS A 55 15.77 3.81 -1.59
CA LYS A 55 15.50 5.18 -2.00
C LYS A 55 16.73 5.85 -2.63
N SER A 56 17.90 5.67 -2.05
CA SER A 56 19.15 6.23 -2.58
C SER A 56 19.48 5.74 -3.99
N LYS A 57 19.25 4.45 -4.27
CA LYS A 57 19.46 3.83 -5.59
C LYS A 57 18.48 4.31 -6.67
N CYS A 58 17.36 4.91 -6.26
CA CYS A 58 16.30 5.36 -7.17
C CYS A 58 16.31 6.87 -7.43
N GLN A 59 17.39 7.57 -7.04
CA GLN A 59 17.57 8.99 -7.36
C GLN A 59 18.08 9.16 -8.79
N ILE A 60 17.37 9.94 -9.59
CA ILE A 60 17.75 10.26 -10.97
C ILE A 60 17.61 11.76 -11.16
N ASN A 61 18.72 12.43 -11.52
CA ASN A 61 18.77 13.88 -11.73
C ASN A 61 18.25 14.70 -10.52
N GLY A 62 18.57 14.25 -9.30
CA GLY A 62 18.16 14.93 -8.07
C GLY A 62 16.75 14.60 -7.57
N GLU A 63 15.93 13.94 -8.39
CA GLU A 63 14.57 13.51 -8.02
C GLU A 63 14.50 12.02 -7.69
N TYR A 64 13.69 11.67 -6.69
CA TYR A 64 13.40 10.28 -6.36
C TYR A 64 12.25 9.76 -7.23
N LYS A 65 12.51 8.70 -7.99
CA LYS A 65 11.47 8.04 -8.80
C LYS A 65 10.72 7.02 -7.94
N TYR A 66 9.61 7.44 -7.33
CA TYR A 66 8.81 6.61 -6.42
C TYR A 66 8.29 5.32 -7.06
N GLU A 67 7.99 5.32 -8.36
CA GLU A 67 7.63 4.10 -9.10
C GLU A 67 8.74 3.04 -9.03
N LYS A 68 10.00 3.45 -9.21
CA LYS A 68 11.16 2.55 -9.09
C LYS A 68 11.38 2.06 -7.66
N ILE A 69 11.12 2.92 -6.68
CA ILE A 69 11.19 2.55 -5.26
C ILE A 69 10.13 1.49 -4.96
N ALA A 70 8.89 1.71 -5.41
CA ALA A 70 7.78 0.79 -5.25
C ALA A 70 8.08 -0.58 -5.88
N SER A 71 8.56 -0.63 -7.13
CA SER A 71 8.92 -1.90 -7.78
C SER A 71 10.03 -2.66 -7.06
N ASN A 72 11.02 -1.95 -6.47
CA ASN A 72 12.06 -2.61 -5.68
C ASN A 72 11.51 -3.18 -4.37
N ILE A 73 10.61 -2.46 -3.71
CA ILE A 73 9.94 -2.93 -2.49
C ILE A 73 9.03 -4.11 -2.81
N GLU A 74 8.27 -4.07 -3.91
CA GLU A 74 7.41 -5.19 -4.36
C GLU A 74 8.23 -6.45 -4.64
N ARG A 75 9.40 -6.32 -5.29
CA ARG A 75 10.31 -7.46 -5.48
C ARG A 75 10.78 -8.03 -4.15
N LEU A 76 11.25 -7.17 -3.24
CA LEU A 76 11.68 -7.58 -1.91
C LEU A 76 10.54 -8.27 -1.15
N PHE A 77 9.33 -7.72 -1.22
CA PHE A 77 8.13 -8.28 -0.62
C PHE A 77 7.85 -9.69 -1.13
N ASN A 78 7.82 -9.86 -2.45
CA ASN A 78 7.62 -11.16 -3.09
C ASN A 78 8.69 -12.18 -2.68
N GLU A 79 9.96 -11.79 -2.68
CA GLU A 79 11.09 -12.65 -2.27
C GLU A 79 10.95 -13.07 -0.81
N THR A 80 10.77 -12.11 0.10
CA THR A 80 10.61 -12.37 1.55
C THR A 80 9.41 -13.28 1.83
N LEU A 81 8.25 -13.00 1.24
CA LEU A 81 7.04 -13.81 1.45
C LEU A 81 7.19 -15.22 0.86
N SER A 82 7.90 -15.37 -0.25
CA SER A 82 8.17 -16.69 -0.84
C SER A 82 9.12 -17.52 0.02
N ASN A 83 10.11 -16.87 0.66
CA ASN A 83 11.08 -17.52 1.54
C ASN A 83 10.49 -17.87 2.91
N ASP A 84 9.63 -17.01 3.47
CA ASP A 84 8.93 -17.25 4.73
C ASP A 84 7.41 -17.31 4.54
N ARG A 85 6.96 -18.46 4.03
CA ARG A 85 5.56 -18.68 3.66
C ARG A 85 4.58 -18.48 4.82
N ASN A 86 4.98 -18.83 6.04
CA ASN A 86 4.12 -18.82 7.23
C ASN A 86 4.49 -17.69 8.22
N GLY A 87 5.26 -16.70 7.76
CA GLY A 87 5.63 -15.54 8.56
C GLY A 87 4.48 -14.56 8.78
N LYS A 88 4.85 -13.32 9.13
CA LYS A 88 3.94 -12.22 9.44
C LYS A 88 2.83 -12.00 8.40
N PHE A 89 3.13 -12.26 7.12
CA PHE A 89 2.22 -12.05 5.99
C PHE A 89 1.61 -13.34 5.45
N LYS A 90 1.46 -14.38 6.29
CA LYS A 90 0.91 -15.68 5.89
C LYS A 90 -0.43 -15.57 5.15
N GLU A 91 -1.34 -14.72 5.63
CA GLU A 91 -2.67 -14.54 5.04
C GLU A 91 -2.61 -14.05 3.58
N ILE A 92 -1.69 -13.13 3.28
CA ILE A 92 -1.46 -12.63 1.92
C ILE A 92 -0.98 -13.75 1.01
N ASN A 93 -0.01 -14.53 1.47
CA ASN A 93 0.46 -15.70 0.73
C ASN A 93 -0.66 -16.75 0.57
N ASP A 94 -1.50 -16.99 1.59
CA ASP A 94 -2.63 -17.93 1.51
C ASP A 94 -3.57 -17.56 0.37
N ILE A 95 -3.91 -16.28 0.25
CA ILE A 95 -4.73 -15.77 -0.85
C ILE A 95 -4.01 -15.94 -2.18
N PHE A 96 -2.75 -15.52 -2.28
CA PHE A 96 -1.96 -15.62 -3.51
C PHE A 96 -1.92 -17.05 -4.04
N TYR A 97 -1.55 -18.03 -3.20
CA TYR A 97 -1.44 -19.43 -3.64
C TYR A 97 -2.80 -20.06 -3.92
N THR A 98 -3.85 -19.69 -3.18
CA THR A 98 -5.22 -20.16 -3.44
C THR A 98 -5.73 -19.69 -4.80
N GLU A 99 -5.47 -18.43 -5.16
CA GLU A 99 -5.89 -17.89 -6.45
C GLU A 99 -5.03 -18.42 -7.60
N MET A 100 -3.73 -18.61 -7.37
CA MET A 100 -2.85 -19.28 -8.33
C MET A 100 -3.27 -20.73 -8.60
N ASP A 101 -3.73 -21.48 -7.60
CA ASP A 101 -4.26 -22.84 -7.76
C ASP A 101 -5.54 -22.86 -8.61
N LYS A 102 -6.36 -21.80 -8.54
CA LYS A 102 -7.51 -21.57 -9.42
C LYS A 102 -7.14 -21.08 -10.82
N GLY A 103 -5.85 -20.87 -11.11
CA GLY A 103 -5.36 -20.35 -12.38
C GLY A 103 -5.46 -18.82 -12.52
N VAL A 104 -5.72 -18.09 -11.44
CA VAL A 104 -5.77 -16.63 -11.42
C VAL A 104 -4.43 -16.07 -10.94
N ASN A 105 -3.75 -15.33 -11.80
CA ASN A 105 -2.47 -14.70 -11.47
C ASN A 105 -2.70 -13.32 -10.84
N LEU A 106 -2.30 -13.18 -9.56
CA LEU A 106 -2.36 -11.94 -8.79
C LEU A 106 -0.96 -11.49 -8.39
N SER A 107 -0.74 -10.19 -8.20
CA SER A 107 0.42 -9.75 -7.41
C SER A 107 0.15 -10.01 -5.93
N ARG A 108 1.21 -10.29 -5.16
CA ARG A 108 1.12 -10.48 -3.70
C ARG A 108 0.93 -9.16 -2.98
#